data_AF-A0A952RH21-F1
#
_entry.id   AF-A0A952RH21-F1
#
_cell.length_a   1.000
_cell.length_b   1.000
_cell.length_c   1.000
_cell.angle_alpha   90.00
_cell.angle_beta   90.00
_cell.angle_gamma   90.00
#
_symmetry.space_group_name_H-M   'P 1'
#
loop_
_entity.id
_entity.type
_entity.pdbx_description
1 polymer ?
#
loop_
_entity_poly.entity_id
_entity_poly.type
_entity_poly.pdbx_seq_one_letter_code
_entity_poly.pdbx_strand_id
1 'polypeptide(L)' 'MRGFLQPALKNVPTDNQSAFAKLSRGRRVSIAEAAQTNLVKASQWARGEAVPTAVAEALDKGVAAHAAKKK' A
#
# COMPACT_ATOMS: atom_id res chain seq x y z
N MET A 1 -9.51 -34.70 -13.87
CA MET A 1 -8.95 -34.62 -12.49
C MET A 1 -8.79 -33.15 -12.12
N ARG A 2 -9.59 -32.62 -11.17
CA ARG A 2 -9.32 -31.30 -10.58
C ARG A 2 -8.20 -31.50 -9.56
N GLY A 3 -6.98 -31.08 -9.91
CA GLY A 3 -5.83 -31.09 -9.00
C GLY A 3 -6.18 -30.38 -7.69
N PHE A 4 -5.58 -30.84 -6.60
CA PHE A 4 -5.75 -30.33 -5.24
C PHE A 4 -5.82 -28.79 -5.23
N LEU A 5 -6.98 -28.21 -4.93
CA LEU A 5 -7.15 -26.77 -4.84
C LEU A 5 -6.33 -26.29 -3.63
N GLN A 6 -5.16 -25.69 -3.88
CA GLN A 6 -4.40 -25.05 -2.82
C GLN A 6 -5.24 -23.93 -2.20
N PRO A 7 -5.24 -23.80 -0.85
CA PRO A 7 -5.93 -22.69 -0.20
C PRO A 7 -5.38 -21.37 -0.73
N ALA A 8 -6.25 -20.51 -1.26
CA ALA A 8 -5.87 -19.16 -1.65
C ALA A 8 -5.58 -18.35 -0.37
N LEU A 9 -4.29 -18.18 -0.05
CA LEU A 9 -3.87 -17.26 1.00
C LEU A 9 -4.32 -15.85 0.61
N LYS A 10 -5.21 -15.26 1.41
CA LYS A 10 -5.69 -13.90 1.19
C LYS A 10 -4.69 -12.93 1.79
N ASN A 11 -4.26 -11.95 1.02
CA ASN A 11 -3.46 -10.85 1.55
C ASN A 11 -4.38 -9.96 2.39
N VAL A 12 -4.10 -9.88 3.69
CA VAL A 12 -4.80 -8.99 4.62
C VAL A 12 -4.00 -7.68 4.70
N PRO A 13 -4.54 -6.54 4.25
CA PRO A 13 -3.84 -5.28 4.32
C PRO A 13 -3.62 -4.82 5.76
N THR A 14 -2.52 -4.14 6.01
CA THR A 14 -2.26 -3.49 7.30
C THR A 14 -3.13 -2.25 7.50
N ASP A 15 -3.18 -1.72 8.72
CA ASP A 15 -3.92 -0.48 9.02
C ASP A 15 -3.42 0.71 8.20
N ASN A 16 -2.10 0.82 8.00
CA ASN A 16 -1.49 1.87 7.18
C ASN A 16 -1.86 1.73 5.70
N GLN A 17 -1.85 0.51 5.16
CA GLN A 17 -2.27 0.23 3.79
C GLN A 17 -3.75 0.57 3.58
N SER A 18 -4.59 0.22 4.55
CA SER A 18 -6.01 0.55 4.58
C SER A 18 -6.23 2.08 4.70
N ALA A 19 -5.44 2.77 5.51
CA ALA A 19 -5.48 4.22 5.65
C ALA A 19 -5.06 4.92 4.34
N PHE A 20 -4.01 4.44 3.68
CA PHE A 20 -3.59 4.92 2.37
C PHE A 20 -4.69 4.79 1.33
N ALA A 21 -5.36 3.63 1.26
CA ALA A 21 -6.44 3.38 0.29
C ALA A 21 -7.61 4.36 0.43
N LYS A 22 -7.89 4.84 1.65
CA LYS A 22 -8.95 5.82 1.95
C LYS A 22 -8.58 7.26 1.56
N LEU A 23 -7.32 7.54 1.20
CA LEU A 23 -6.89 8.88 0.79
C LEU A 23 -7.39 9.23 -0.61
N SER A 24 -7.59 10.53 -0.84
CA SER A 24 -7.91 11.05 -2.17
C SER A 24 -6.80 10.69 -3.17
N ARG A 25 -7.17 10.55 -4.45
CA ARG A 25 -6.23 10.14 -5.51
C ARG A 25 -4.99 11.04 -5.57
N GLY A 26 -5.17 12.37 -5.51
CA GLY A 26 -4.05 13.32 -5.53
C GLY A 26 -3.09 13.11 -4.37
N ARG A 27 -3.62 12.78 -3.18
CA ARG A 27 -2.78 12.51 -2.01
C ARG A 27 -2.00 11.20 -2.14
N ARG A 28 -2.65 10.15 -2.67
CA ARG A 28 -1.96 8.88 -2.98
C ARG A 28 -0.85 9.06 -4.01
N VAL A 29 -1.07 9.88 -5.03
CA VAL A 29 -0.03 10.21 -6.03
C VAL A 29 1.16 10.91 -5.37
N SER A 30 0.92 11.95 -4.59
CA SER A 30 1.99 12.68 -3.89
C SER A 30 2.81 11.78 -2.95
N ILE A 31 2.17 10.86 -2.23
CA ILE A 31 2.86 9.90 -1.38
C ILE A 31 3.66 8.87 -2.22
N ALA A 32 3.11 8.42 -3.34
CA ALA A 32 3.80 7.49 -4.24
C ALA A 32 5.05 8.14 -4.86
N GLU A 33 4.95 9.41 -5.30
CA GLU A 33 6.07 10.18 -5.83
C GLU A 33 7.17 10.39 -4.77
N ALA A 34 6.80 10.73 -3.54
CA ALA A 34 7.74 10.85 -2.42
C ALA A 34 8.43 9.52 -2.09
N ALA A 35 7.73 8.39 -2.28
CA ALA A 35 8.27 7.04 -2.14
C ALA A 35 9.03 6.55 -3.39
N GLN A 36 9.32 7.43 -4.35
CA GLN A 36 10.02 7.12 -5.61
C GLN A 36 9.39 5.95 -6.37
N THR A 37 8.06 5.85 -6.34
CA THR A 37 7.29 4.82 -7.03
C THR A 37 6.13 5.40 -7.82
N ASN A 38 5.38 4.56 -8.50
CA ASN A 38 4.19 4.97 -9.23
C ASN A 38 2.90 4.60 -8.48
N LEU A 39 1.80 5.23 -8.88
CA LEU A 39 0.49 5.01 -8.24
C LEU A 39 0.02 3.55 -8.33
N VAL A 40 0.41 2.82 -9.38
CA VAL A 40 0.05 1.42 -9.56
C VAL A 40 0.69 0.57 -8.46
N LYS A 41 2.01 0.70 -8.26
CA LYS A 41 2.76 -0.01 -7.21
C LYS A 41 2.30 0.38 -5.82
N ALA A 42 2.05 1.67 -5.57
CA ALA A 42 1.48 2.10 -4.30
C ALA A 42 0.07 1.53 -4.05
N SER A 43 -0.75 1.37 -5.10
CA SER A 43 -2.07 0.73 -4.99
C SER A 43 -1.99 -0.78 -4.81
N GLN A 44 -1.01 -1.45 -5.43
CA GLN A 44 -0.70 -2.87 -5.19
C GLN A 44 -0.30 -3.08 -3.72
N TRP A 45 0.62 -2.28 -3.22
CA TRP A 45 1.00 -2.27 -1.80
C TRP A 45 -0.21 -2.06 -0.88
N ALA A 46 -1.10 -1.12 -1.20
CA ALA A 46 -2.29 -0.86 -0.40
C ALA A 46 -3.27 -2.06 -0.32
N ARG A 47 -3.19 -3.00 -1.28
CA ARG A 47 -3.94 -4.27 -1.26
C ARG A 47 -3.21 -5.40 -0.54
N GLY A 48 -2.05 -5.12 0.06
CA GLY A 48 -1.17 -6.11 0.67
C GLY A 48 -0.39 -6.94 -0.34
N GLU A 49 -0.25 -6.48 -1.60
CA GLU A 49 0.61 -7.17 -2.57
C GLU A 49 2.10 -6.92 -2.30
N ALA A 50 2.92 -7.85 -2.78
CA ALA A 50 4.35 -7.75 -2.68
C ALA A 50 4.89 -6.58 -3.53
N VAL A 51 5.60 -5.68 -2.86
CA VAL A 51 6.39 -4.59 -3.46
C VAL A 51 7.78 -4.61 -2.84
N PRO A 52 8.79 -4.00 -3.49
CA PRO A 52 10.13 -3.90 -2.90
C PRO A 52 10.06 -3.27 -1.50
N THR A 53 10.80 -3.83 -0.53
CA THR A 53 10.74 -3.42 0.88
C THR A 53 11.02 -1.93 1.07
N ALA A 54 11.99 -1.38 0.34
CA ALA A 54 12.31 0.05 0.37
C ALA A 54 11.10 0.94 -0.01
N VAL A 55 10.29 0.50 -0.97
CA VAL A 55 9.07 1.21 -1.39
C VAL A 55 7.99 1.08 -0.32
N ALA A 56 7.81 -0.12 0.25
CA ALA A 56 6.84 -0.33 1.33
C ALA A 56 7.13 0.57 2.54
N GLU A 57 8.37 0.61 3.00
CA GLU A 57 8.79 1.44 4.13
C GLU A 57 8.62 2.94 3.83
N ALA A 58 8.93 3.38 2.62
CA ALA A 58 8.75 4.77 2.22
C ALA A 58 7.27 5.17 2.17
N LEU A 59 6.40 4.28 1.69
CA LEU A 59 4.94 4.48 1.70
C LEU A 59 4.40 4.52 3.14
N ASP A 60 4.82 3.62 4.02
CA ASP A 60 4.45 3.61 5.44
C ASP A 60 4.84 4.93 6.14
N LYS A 61 6.08 5.41 5.92
CA LYS A 61 6.55 6.70 6.43
C LYS A 61 5.70 7.86 5.89
N GLY A 62 5.37 7.85 4.60
CA GLY A 62 4.54 8.87 3.96
C GLY A 62 3.12 8.93 4.53
N VAL A 63 2.51 7.78 4.81
CA VAL A 63 1.20 7.67 5.44
C VAL A 63 1.25 8.16 6.89
N ALA A 64 2.25 7.74 7.66
CA ALA A 64 2.43 8.17 9.06
C ALA A 64 2.63 9.69 9.16
N ALA A 65 3.47 10.28 8.30
CA ALA A 65 3.69 11.72 8.26
C ALA A 65 2.42 12.50 7.88
N HIS A 66 1.59 11.94 7.01
CA HIS A 66 0.29 12.54 6.68
C HIS A 66 -0.70 12.46 7.84
N ALA A 67 -0.75 11.32 8.54
CA ALA A 67 -1.60 11.15 9.72
C ALA A 67 -1.20 12.13 10.84
N ALA A 68 0.10 12.34 11.06
CA ALA A 68 0.62 13.28 12.05
C ALA A 68 0.24 14.74 11.74
N LYS A 69 0.21 15.15 10.46
CA LYS A 69 -0.18 16.50 10.03
C LYS A 69 -1.66 16.81 10.19
N LYS A 70 -2.51 15.80 10.37
CA LYS A 70 -3.96 15.96 10.48
C LYS A 70 -4.42 16.16 11.94
N LYS A 71 -3.49 16.11 12.89
CA LYS A 71 -3.68 16.38 14.30
C LYS A 71 -3.34 17.84 14.60
#